data_AF-A0A434FNA5-F1
#
_entry.id   AF-A0A434FNA5-F1
#
_cell.length_a   1.000
_cell.length_b   1.000
_cell.length_c   1.000
_cell.angle_alpha   90.00
_cell.angle_beta   90.00
_cell.angle_gamma   90.00
#
_symmetry.space_group_name_H-M   'P 1'
#
loop_
_entity.id
_entity.type
_entity.pdbx_description
1 polymer ?
#
loop_
_entity_poly.entity_id
_entity_poly.type
_entity_poly.pdbx_seq_one_letter_code
_entity_poly.pdbx_strand_id
1 'polypeptide(L)' 'IYVDLDGAPFSIVTSETVHPEPGSTVGLQFAESDLHFFSSETGGRLDVFKASVPEPAPATL' A
#
# COMPACT_ATOMS: atom_id res chain seq x y z
N ILE A 1 6.75 -5.51 -14.37
CA ILE A 1 7.86 -6.25 -13.74
C ILE A 1 7.26 -7.26 -12.77
N TYR A 2 7.76 -8.49 -12.75
CA TYR A 2 7.38 -9.49 -11.74
C TYR A 2 8.52 -9.66 -10.75
N VAL A 3 8.20 -9.67 -9.47
CA VAL A 3 9.17 -9.88 -8.39
C VAL A 3 8.65 -10.92 -7.41
N ASP A 4 9.57 -11.57 -6.73
CA ASP A 4 9.29 -12.32 -5.52
C ASP A 4 9.39 -11.36 -4.34
N LEU A 5 8.35 -11.29 -3.52
CA LEU A 5 8.31 -10.51 -2.28
C LEU A 5 8.07 -11.48 -1.13
N ASP A 6 9.15 -11.93 -0.49
CA ASP A 6 9.12 -12.90 0.61
C ASP A 6 8.38 -14.22 0.25
N GLY A 7 8.67 -14.76 -0.94
CA GLY A 7 8.04 -15.97 -1.45
C GLY A 7 6.66 -15.76 -2.10
N ALA A 8 6.14 -14.53 -2.10
CA ALA A 8 4.87 -14.19 -2.76
C ALA A 8 5.10 -13.49 -4.11
N PRO A 9 4.40 -13.91 -5.18
CA PRO A 9 4.49 -13.23 -6.47
C PRO A 9 3.85 -11.84 -6.39
N PHE A 10 4.59 -10.81 -6.80
CA PHE A 10 4.12 -9.43 -6.81
C PHE A 10 4.38 -8.76 -8.16
N SER A 11 3.38 -8.03 -8.68
CA SER A 11 3.47 -7.35 -9.98
C SER A 11 3.59 -5.85 -9.81
N ILE A 12 4.59 -5.26 -10.48
CA ILE A 12 4.82 -3.81 -10.51
C ILE A 12 4.56 -3.31 -11.92
N VAL A 13 3.76 -2.26 -12.04
CA VAL A 13 3.53 -1.53 -13.28
C VAL A 13 4.30 -0.22 -13.18
N THR A 14 5.07 0.10 -14.23
CA THR A 14 5.83 1.35 -14.33
C THR A 14 5.29 2.15 -15.51
N SER A 15 5.28 3.48 -15.37
CA SER A 15 4.95 4.39 -16.47
C SER A 15 6.03 4.41 -17.55
N GLU A 16 7.28 4.25 -17.14
CA GLU A 16 8.44 4.21 -18.02
C GLU A 16 8.85 2.78 -18.33
N THR A 17 9.46 2.60 -19.51
CA THR A 17 9.99 1.30 -19.93
C THR A 17 11.26 1.00 -19.15
N VAL A 18 11.20 -0.02 -18.28
CA VAL A 18 12.33 -0.49 -17.48
C VAL A 18 12.54 -1.99 -17.69
N HIS A 19 13.81 -2.39 -17.75
CA HIS A 19 14.22 -3.78 -17.99
C HIS A 19 15.25 -4.21 -16.94
N PRO A 20 14.84 -4.43 -15.67
CA PRO A 20 15.74 -5.00 -14.68
C PRO A 20 16.19 -6.39 -15.12
N GLU A 21 17.47 -6.72 -14.89
CA GLU A 21 17.97 -8.06 -15.16
C GLU A 21 17.32 -9.07 -14.18
N PRO A 22 16.98 -10.29 -14.62
CA PRO A 22 16.47 -11.32 -13.72
C PRO A 22 17.40 -11.56 -12.53
N GLY A 23 16.84 -11.58 -11.31
CA GLY A 23 17.61 -11.71 -10.07
C GLY A 23 18.11 -10.38 -9.49
N SER A 24 17.90 -9.26 -10.18
CA SER A 24 18.17 -7.92 -9.61
C SER A 24 17.25 -7.62 -8.43
N THR A 25 17.79 -6.91 -7.43
CA THR A 25 16.98 -6.37 -6.33
C THR A 25 16.27 -5.09 -6.75
N VAL A 26 14.97 -4.99 -6.45
CA VAL A 26 14.15 -3.80 -6.71
C VAL A 26 13.68 -3.22 -5.37
N GLY A 27 13.92 -1.92 -5.16
CA GLY A 27 13.34 -1.19 -4.03
C GLY A 27 11.93 -0.69 -4.36
N LEU A 28 10.97 -0.93 -3.46
CA LEU A 28 9.60 -0.45 -3.59
C LEU A 28 9.33 0.62 -2.54
N GLN A 29 8.73 1.73 -2.98
CA GLN A 29 8.28 2.80 -2.12
C GLN A 29 6.77 2.92 -2.23
N PHE A 30 6.09 2.93 -1.09
CA PHE A 30 4.65 3.07 -1.00
C PHE A 30 4.31 4.29 -0.16
N ALA A 31 3.29 5.05 -0.56
CA ALA A 31 2.66 5.99 0.35
C ALA A 31 1.68 5.22 1.24
N GLU A 32 1.51 5.63 2.50
CA GLU A 32 0.58 4.99 3.44
C GLU A 32 -0.86 4.95 2.90
N SER A 33 -1.26 5.98 2.14
CA SER A 33 -2.56 6.08 1.47
C SER A 33 -2.82 4.98 0.45
N ASP A 34 -1.76 4.41 -0.12
CA ASP A 34 -1.83 3.41 -1.19
C ASP A 34 -1.82 1.98 -0.63
N LEU A 35 -1.64 1.84 0.69
CA LEU A 35 -1.66 0.55 1.36
C LEU A 35 -3.08 0.19 1.83
N HIS A 36 -3.45 -1.05 1.62
CA HIS A 36 -4.72 -1.60 2.07
C HIS A 36 -4.45 -2.84 2.92
N PHE A 37 -5.01 -2.85 4.13
CA PHE A 37 -4.80 -3.90 5.10
C PHE A 37 -6.05 -4.77 5.19
N PHE A 38 -5.86 -6.07 5.35
CA PHE A 38 -6.94 -7.04 5.43
C PHE A 38 -6.68 -7.98 6.61
N SER A 39 -7.75 -8.38 7.29
CA SER A 39 -7.68 -9.42 8.33
C SER A 39 -7.32 -10.75 7.70
N SER A 40 -6.30 -11.42 8.24
CA SER A 40 -5.94 -12.78 7.83
C SER A 40 -6.98 -13.83 8.24
N GLU A 41 -7.81 -13.54 9.24
CA GLU A 41 -8.84 -14.47 9.74
C GLU A 41 -10.13 -14.37 8.92
N THR A 42 -10.59 -13.14 8.65
CA THR A 42 -11.91 -12.90 8.06
C THR A 42 -11.86 -12.42 6.60
N GLY A 43 -10.69 -12.01 6.12
CA GLY A 43 -10.52 -11.37 4.81
C GLY A 43 -11.11 -9.96 4.73
N GLY A 44 -11.67 -9.43 5.82
CA GLY A 44 -12.26 -8.09 5.86
C GLY A 44 -11.20 -6.98 5.77
N ARG A 45 -11.51 -5.91 5.04
CA ARG A 45 -10.65 -4.71 4.94
C ARG A 45 -10.59 -3.98 6.29
N LEU A 46 -9.40 -3.55 6.67
CA LEU A 46 -9.11 -2.82 7.91
C LEU A 46 -8.91 -1.33 7.61
N ASP A 47 -9.62 -0.48 8.37
CA ASP A 47 -9.47 0.98 8.32
C ASP A 47 -8.38 1.43 9.29
N VAL A 48 -7.11 1.16 8.97
CA VAL A 48 -5.97 1.40 9.89
C VAL A 48 -5.48 2.86 9.87
N PHE A 49 -5.73 3.59 8.77
CA PHE A 49 -5.17 4.93 8.53
C PHE A 49 -6.21 6.05 8.46
N LYS A 50 -7.39 5.89 9.09
CA LYS A 50 -8.29 7.03 9.27
C LYS A 50 -7.64 8.01 10.26
N ALA A 51 -6.93 9.00 9.72
CA ALA A 51 -6.58 10.19 10.46
C ALA A 51 -7.89 10.76 11.02
N SER A 52 -8.05 10.73 12.33
CA SER A 52 -9.10 11.42 13.06
C SER A 52 -8.94 12.90 12.79
N VAL A 53 -9.55 13.42 11.72
CA VAL A 53 -9.81 14.85 11.61
C VAL A 53 -10.81 15.14 12.72
N PRO A 54 -10.44 15.90 13.77
CA PRO A 54 -11.42 16.27 14.79
C PRO A 54 -12.51 17.09 14.09
N GLU A 55 -13.77 16.71 14.27
CA GLU A 55 -14.86 17.59 13.85
C GLU A 55 -14.67 18.96 14.52
N PRO A 56 -14.81 20.07 13.77
CA PRO A 56 -14.76 21.39 14.38
C PRO A 56 -15.87 21.48 15.43
N ALA A 57 -15.50 21.87 16.65
CA ALA A 57 -16.45 22.02 17.73
C ALA A 57 -17.59 22.97 17.29
N PRO A 58 -18.86 22.64 17.55
CA PRO A 58 -19.96 23.52 17.20
C PRO A 58 -19.75 24.87 17.89
N ALA A 59 -19.85 25.95 17.13
CA ALA A 59 -19.78 27.30 17.66
C ALA A 59 -20.96 27.53 18.61
N THR A 60 -20.70 27.51 19.91
CA THR A 60 -21.68 27.91 20.93
C THR A 60 -21.93 29.41 20.76
N LEU A 61 -23.14 29.77 20.34
CA LEU A 61 -23.68 31.13 20.37
C LEU A 61 -24.39 31.40 21.70
#